data_AF-A0A918PX18-F1
#
_entry.id   AF-A0A918PX18-F1
#
_cell.length_a   1.000
_cell.length_b   1.000
_cell.length_c   1.000
_cell.angle_alpha   90.00
_cell.angle_beta   90.00
_cell.angle_gamma   90.00
#
_symmetry.space_group_name_H-M   'P 1'
#
loop_
_entity.id
_entity.type
_entity.pdbx_description
1 polymer ?
#
loop_
_entity_poly.entity_id
_entity_poly.type
_entity_poly.pdbx_seq_one_letter_code
_entity_poly.pdbx_strand_id
1 'polypeptide(L)'
;MTEAAMGYQYRCERCKTTSPSVLTQAGATEERRRHREEFHGGHVPDGEQIIQPEPFRPSDIPPGQWIAGGLMALLLVILIMARAA
;
A
#
# COMPACT_ATOMS: atom_id res chain seq x y z
N MET A 1 16.09 -16.10 16.65
CA MET A 1 14.77 -15.45 16.51
C MET A 1 14.63 -15.17 15.03
N THR A 2 14.01 -16.10 14.31
CA THR A 2 14.00 -16.14 12.84
C THR A 2 13.22 -14.97 12.27
N GLU A 3 13.84 -14.24 11.34
CA GLU A 3 13.23 -13.21 10.51
C GLU A 3 11.98 -13.77 9.83
N ALA A 4 10.80 -13.44 10.36
CA ALA A 4 9.55 -13.63 9.65
C ALA A 4 9.57 -12.66 8.46
N ALA A 5 9.84 -13.18 7.27
CA ALA A 5 9.62 -12.45 6.04
C ALA A 5 8.19 -11.88 6.08
N MET A 6 8.06 -10.56 6.05
CA MET A 6 6.79 -9.82 6.10
C MET A 6 6.03 -10.00 4.78
N GLY A 7 5.55 -11.21 4.53
CA GLY A 7 4.69 -11.53 3.39
C GLY A 7 3.25 -11.76 3.85
N TYR A 8 2.31 -11.43 2.96
CA TYR A 8 0.88 -11.60 3.12
C TYR A 8 0.49 -13.08 3.05
N GLN A 9 -0.31 -13.54 4.00
CA GLN A 9 -0.83 -14.89 4.12
C GLN A 9 -2.31 -14.85 4.44
N TYR A 10 -3.11 -15.56 3.64
CA TYR A 10 -4.54 -15.65 3.85
C TYR A 10 -4.93 -17.09 4.23
N ARG A 11 -5.81 -17.23 5.21
CA ARG A 11 -6.33 -18.50 5.71
C ARG A 11 -7.76 -18.72 5.25
N CYS A 12 -8.07 -19.94 4.87
CA CYS A 12 -9.44 -20.33 4.61
C CYS A 12 -10.03 -20.95 5.87
N GLU A 13 -11.11 -20.38 6.38
CA GLU A 13 -11.77 -20.90 7.58
C GLU A 13 -12.48 -22.23 7.36
N ARG A 14 -12.79 -22.58 6.10
CA ARG A 14 -13.46 -23.83 5.73
C ARG A 14 -12.46 -24.97 5.53
N CYS A 15 -11.42 -24.76 4.73
CA CYS A 15 -10.34 -25.75 4.56
C CYS A 15 -9.42 -25.87 5.79
N LYS A 16 -9.39 -24.83 6.65
CA LYS A 16 -8.41 -24.68 7.73
C LYS A 16 -6.95 -24.65 7.24
N THR A 17 -6.73 -24.30 5.98
CA THR A 17 -5.40 -24.14 5.35
C THR A 17 -5.02 -22.66 5.25
N THR A 18 -3.71 -22.40 5.29
CA THR A 18 -3.13 -21.07 5.06
C THR A 18 -2.39 -21.07 3.71
N SER A 19 -2.59 -20.02 2.91
CA SER A 19 -1.93 -19.87 1.61
C SER A 19 -0.42 -19.71 1.77
N PRO A 20 0.37 -19.96 0.72
CA PRO A 20 1.78 -19.57 0.70
C PRO A 20 1.94 -18.07 1.01
N SER A 21 3.05 -17.70 1.66
CA SER A 21 3.40 -16.31 1.92
C SER A 21 3.81 -15.61 0.63
N VAL A 22 3.17 -14.48 0.33
CA VAL A 22 3.44 -13.67 -0.86
C VAL A 22 3.85 -12.25 -0.47
N LEU A 23 4.76 -11.64 -1.22
CA LEU A 23 5.30 -10.32 -0.85
C LEU A 23 4.32 -9.15 -1.08
N THR A 24 3.21 -9.37 -1.77
CA THR A 24 2.27 -8.31 -2.15
C THR A 24 0.82 -8.65 -1.82
N GLN A 25 0.03 -7.64 -1.48
CA GLN A 25 -1.41 -7.78 -1.24
C GLN A 25 -2.14 -8.27 -2.50
N ALA A 26 -1.69 -7.84 -3.69
CA ALA A 26 -2.21 -8.30 -4.96
C ALA A 26 -2.02 -9.82 -5.13
N GLY A 27 -0.84 -10.36 -4.76
CA GLY A 27 -0.58 -11.80 -4.74
C GLY A 27 -1.52 -12.54 -3.80
N ALA A 28 -1.77 -12.01 -2.60
CA ALA A 28 -2.67 -12.66 -1.64
C ALA A 28 -4.14 -12.61 -2.10
N THR A 29 -4.54 -11.54 -2.79
CA THR A 29 -5.87 -11.40 -3.41
C THR A 29 -6.05 -12.39 -4.57
N GLU A 30 -4.99 -12.63 -5.35
CA GLU A 30 -5.00 -13.64 -6.39
C GLU A 30 -5.10 -15.05 -5.81
N GLU A 31 -4.36 -15.36 -4.74
CA GLU A 31 -4.51 -16.63 -4.00
C GLU A 31 -5.91 -16.81 -3.42
N ARG A 32 -6.54 -15.73 -2.95
CA ARG A 32 -7.95 -15.72 -2.54
C ARG A 32 -8.89 -16.02 -3.70
N ARG A 33 -8.68 -15.41 -4.87
CA ARG A 33 -9.49 -15.60 -6.08
C ARG A 33 -9.37 -17.03 -6.58
N ARG A 34 -8.15 -17.52 -6.77
CA ARG A 34 -7.85 -18.88 -7.22
C ARG A 34 -8.48 -19.93 -6.32
N HIS A 35 -8.25 -19.83 -5.01
CA HIS A 35 -8.84 -20.78 -4.06
C HIS A 35 -10.38 -20.69 -4.01
N ARG A 36 -10.94 -19.52 -4.33
CA ARG A 36 -12.40 -19.36 -4.45
C ARG A 36 -12.96 -20.12 -5.65
N GLU A 37 -12.28 -20.02 -6.78
CA GLU A 37 -12.67 -20.66 -8.03
C GLU A 37 -12.49 -22.18 -7.98
N GLU A 38 -11.43 -22.67 -7.33
CA GLU A 38 -11.10 -24.10 -7.27
C GLU A 38 -11.86 -24.86 -6.18
N PHE A 39 -12.17 -24.24 -5.03
CA PHE A 39 -12.74 -24.94 -3.87
C PHE A 39 -14.04 -24.32 -3.35
N HIS A 40 -14.01 -23.11 -2.78
CA HIS A 40 -15.20 -22.48 -2.16
C HIS A 40 -15.04 -20.98 -1.82
N GLY A 41 -15.34 -20.52 -0.60
CA GLY A 41 -15.06 -19.15 -0.18
C GLY A 41 -13.55 -18.94 -0.10
N GLY A 42 -13.02 -17.97 -0.83
CA GLY A 42 -11.58 -17.70 -0.91
C GLY A 42 -10.93 -17.40 0.45
N HIS A 43 -9.61 -17.54 0.51
CA HIS A 43 -8.81 -17.24 1.70
C HIS A 43 -9.09 -15.81 2.26
N VAL A 44 -9.12 -15.64 3.58
CA VAL A 44 -9.24 -14.35 4.29
C VAL A 44 -7.94 -14.04 5.04
N PRO A 45 -7.59 -12.79 5.34
CA PRO A 45 -6.33 -12.47 6.03
C PRO A 45 -6.12 -13.32 7.30
N ASP A 46 -4.97 -13.99 7.44
CA ASP A 46 -4.69 -14.91 8.55
C ASP A 46 -3.99 -14.19 9.70
N GLY A 47 -4.77 -13.52 10.55
CA GLY A 47 -4.21 -12.75 11.67
C GLY A 47 -3.49 -11.46 11.27
N GLU A 48 -3.42 -11.17 9.97
CA GLU A 48 -2.93 -9.91 9.42
C GLU A 48 -4.01 -8.84 9.53
N GLN A 49 -3.76 -7.78 10.31
CA GLN A 49 -4.57 -6.58 10.24
C GLN A 49 -4.21 -5.85 8.93
N ILE A 50 -5.17 -5.76 8.00
CA ILE A 50 -5.05 -4.83 6.88
C ILE A 50 -5.22 -3.43 7.46
N ILE A 51 -4.11 -2.79 7.84
CA ILE A 51 -4.08 -1.36 8.10
C ILE A 51 -4.19 -0.70 6.72
N GLN A 52 -5.41 -0.32 6.33
CA GLN A 52 -5.56 0.59 5.19
C GLN A 52 -4.91 1.90 5.62
N PRO A 53 -3.85 2.38 4.93
CA PRO A 53 -3.35 3.71 5.22
C PRO A 53 -4.49 4.70 5.01
N GLU A 54 -4.70 5.63 5.94
CA GLU A 54 -5.71 6.67 5.73
C GLU A 54 -5.41 7.37 4.40
N PRO A 55 -6.44 7.65 3.58
CA PRO A 55 -6.24 8.33 2.32
C PRO A 55 -5.61 9.71 2.59
N PHE A 56 -4.51 10.01 1.88
CA PHE A 56 -3.78 11.25 2.01
C PHE A 56 -4.71 12.46 1.81
N ARG A 57 -4.79 13.34 2.81
CA ARG A 57 -5.55 14.59 2.75
C ARG A 57 -4.58 15.78 2.63
N PRO A 58 -4.91 16.83 1.87
CA PRO A 58 -4.11 18.05 1.81
C PRO A 58 -3.88 18.72 3.19
N SER A 59 -4.77 18.45 4.16
CA SER A 59 -4.65 18.87 5.55
C SER A 59 -3.51 18.18 6.32
N ASP A 60 -3.01 17.05 5.82
CA ASP A 60 -1.96 16.26 6.49
C ASP A 60 -0.56 16.86 6.22
N ILE A 61 -0.48 17.85 5.33
CA ILE A 61 0.75 18.57 5.01
C ILE A 61 0.99 19.64 6.09
N PRO A 62 2.12 19.60 6.82
CA PRO A 62 2.46 20.62 7.79
C PRO A 62 2.50 22.03 7.15
N PRO A 63 2.08 23.09 7.87
CA PRO A 63 2.09 24.45 7.33
C PRO A 63 3.45 24.89 6.79
N GLY A 64 4.55 24.48 7.45
CA GLY A 64 5.90 24.78 7.00
C GLY A 64 6.26 24.15 5.64
N GLN A 65 5.71 22.97 5.34
CA GLN A 65 5.95 22.28 4.08
C GLN A 65 5.20 22.95 2.91
N TRP A 66 4.01 23.52 3.17
CA TRP A 66 3.32 24.36 2.19
C TRP A 66 4.14 25.61 1.81
N ILE A 67 4.71 26.29 2.81
CA ILE A 67 5.52 27.49 2.59
C ILE A 67 6.79 27.12 1.81
N ALA A 68 7.52 26.10 2.24
CA ALA A 68 8.75 25.66 1.58
C ALA A 68 8.49 25.19 0.14
N GLY A 69 7.44 24.41 -0.08
CA GLY A 69 7.02 23.96 -1.41
C GLY A 69 6.62 25.12 -2.32
N GLY A 70 5.87 26.09 -1.80
CA GLY A 70 5.49 27.31 -2.53
C GLY A 70 6.69 28.17 -2.92
N LEU A 71 7.64 28.39 -2.01
CA LEU A 71 8.88 29.12 -2.29
C LEU A 71 9.73 28.42 -3.36
N MET A 72 9.84 27.09 -3.28
CA MET A 72 10.57 26.29 -4.26
C MET A 72 9.93 26.40 -5.65
N ALA A 73 8.60 26.28 -5.74
CA ALA A 73 7.87 26.42 -6.98
C ALA A 73 8.04 27.83 -7.58
N LEU A 74 7.97 28.87 -6.75
CA LEU A 74 8.18 30.26 -7.18
C LEU A 74 9.60 30.47 -7.74
N LEU A 75 10.62 29.96 -7.05
CA LEU A 75 12.01 30.03 -7.52
C LEU A 75 12.19 29.34 -8.87
N LEU A 76 11.58 28.17 -9.07
CA LEU A 76 11.63 27.46 -10.34
C LEU A 76 10.97 28.27 -11.46
N VAL A 77 9.81 28.89 -11.20
CA VAL A 77 9.14 29.75 -12.19
C VAL A 77 9.99 30.95 -12.56
N ILE A 78 10.58 31.63 -11.57
CA ILE A 78 11.49 32.77 -11.81
C ILE A 78 12.68 32.32 -12.65
N LEU A 79 13.30 31.18 -12.32
CA LEU A 79 14.45 30.66 -13.05
C LEU A 79 14.11 30.30 -14.49
N ILE A 80 12.93 29.72 -14.74
CA ILE A 80 12.45 29.42 -16.09
C ILE A 80 12.22 30.71 -16.88
N MET A 81 11.57 31.72 -16.28
CA MET A 81 11.34 33.00 -16.95
C MET A 81 12.65 33.73 -17.26
N ALA A 82 13.61 33.72 -16.33
CA ALA A 82 14.92 34.33 -16.54
C ALA A 82 15.76 33.60 -17.61
N ARG A 83 15.49 32.32 -17.88
CA ARG A 83 16.09 31.58 -19.00
C ARG A 83 15.40 31.84 -20.34
N ALA A 84 14.13 32.23 -20.31
CA ALA A 84 13.31 32.47 -21.49
C ALA A 84 13.35 33.93 -21.99
N ALA A 85 13.93 34.84 -21.20
CA ALA A 85 14.20 36.24 -21.54
C ALA A 85 15.62 36.40 -22.09
#